data_AF-A0A7V9N1V5-F1
#
_entry.id   AF-A0A7V9N1V5-F1
#
_cell.length_a   1.000
_cell.length_b   1.000
_cell.length_c   1.000
_cell.angle_alpha   90.00
_cell.angle_beta   90.00
_cell.angle_gamma   90.00
#
_symmetry.space_group_name_H-M   'P 1'
#
loop_
_entity.id
_entity.type
_entity.pdbx_description
1 polymer ?
#
loop_
_entity_poly.entity_id
_entity_poly.type
_entity_poly.pdbx_seq_one_letter_code
_entity_poly.pdbx_strand_id
1 'polypeptide(L)'
;MAALFGRRRNPGSSGSAGTLLDETTHGNRVTDGWRFSLKGSPRFYDDILRIIESDPGAEVYFGEALTYERGAAVALWRVRAGVFAWLPPLYDWWADQERIEPVRFTFHLYIPPELKYAALDLRDHSAAEVEAFIKRTAPRI
;
A
#
# COMPACT_ATOMS: atom_id res chain seq x y z
N MET A 1 38.33 -0.25 -52.77
CA MET A 1 39.34 0.27 -51.83
C MET A 1 38.69 1.39 -51.00
N ALA A 2 38.34 1.05 -49.75
CA ALA A 2 37.94 1.87 -48.59
C ALA A 2 37.23 3.24 -48.80
N ALA A 3 35.93 3.29 -48.52
CA ALA A 3 35.19 4.51 -48.23
C ALA A 3 35.35 4.91 -46.75
N LEU A 4 35.54 6.21 -46.51
CA LEU A 4 35.79 6.82 -45.21
C LEU A 4 34.59 6.69 -44.25
N PHE A 5 34.86 6.26 -43.02
CA PHE A 5 33.94 6.32 -41.89
C PHE A 5 33.79 7.78 -41.40
N GLY A 6 32.78 8.49 -41.91
CA GLY A 6 32.30 9.75 -41.34
C GLY A 6 31.27 9.50 -40.23
N ARG A 7 31.71 9.57 -38.97
CA ARG A 7 30.85 9.48 -37.78
C ARG A 7 29.96 10.72 -37.69
N ARG A 8 28.72 10.64 -38.16
CA ARG A 8 27.69 11.67 -37.98
C ARG A 8 27.10 11.54 -36.56
N ARG A 9 27.45 12.45 -35.64
CA ARG A 9 26.76 12.58 -34.35
C ARG A 9 25.41 13.24 -34.59
N ASN A 10 24.33 12.62 -34.10
CA ASN A 10 22.99 13.20 -34.09
C ASN A 10 22.89 14.18 -32.91
N PRO A 11 22.60 15.48 -33.12
CA PRO A 11 22.29 16.41 -32.05
C PRO A 11 20.77 16.60 -31.99
N GLY A 12 20.11 16.02 -30.99
CA GLY A 12 18.67 16.22 -30.85
C GLY A 12 17.99 15.16 -30.01
N SER A 13 18.18 15.24 -28.70
CA SER A 13 17.24 14.69 -27.73
C SER A 13 17.41 15.49 -26.45
N SER A 14 16.90 16.73 -26.46
CA SER A 14 16.50 17.42 -25.25
C SER A 14 15.21 16.74 -24.74
N GLY A 15 15.36 15.56 -24.17
CA GLY A 15 14.33 14.89 -23.39
C GLY A 15 14.71 15.08 -21.93
N SER A 16 13.83 15.76 -21.19
CA SER A 16 13.95 16.02 -19.76
C SER A 16 14.56 14.85 -18.99
N ALA A 17 15.61 15.13 -18.23
CA ALA A 17 16.14 14.24 -17.21
C ALA A 17 15.15 14.15 -16.03
N GLY A 18 13.96 13.60 -16.27
CA GLY A 18 13.17 12.94 -15.24
C GLY A 18 13.87 11.63 -14.95
N THR A 19 14.72 11.64 -13.94
CA THR A 19 15.59 10.53 -13.54
C THR A 19 14.77 9.25 -13.33
N LEU A 20 15.33 8.07 -13.66
CA LEU A 20 14.83 6.75 -13.24
C LEU A 20 14.48 6.69 -11.74
N LEU A 21 15.10 7.55 -10.93
CA LEU A 21 14.80 7.75 -9.52
C LEU A 21 13.39 8.30 -9.26
N ASP A 22 12.85 9.15 -10.14
CA ASP A 22 11.49 9.71 -10.08
C ASP A 22 10.44 8.66 -10.48
N GLU A 23 10.84 7.66 -11.26
CA GLU A 23 10.00 6.51 -11.62
C GLU A 23 9.95 5.48 -10.47
N THR A 24 11.09 5.24 -9.79
CA THR A 24 11.17 4.37 -8.61
C THR A 24 10.65 5.01 -7.33
N THR A 25 10.72 6.33 -7.22
CA THR A 25 10.08 7.08 -6.13
C THR A 25 8.71 7.44 -6.66
N HIS A 26 7.77 6.50 -6.66
CA HIS A 26 6.37 6.80 -6.98
C HIS A 26 6.00 8.09 -6.24
N GLY A 27 5.88 9.19 -6.99
CA GLY A 27 5.57 10.49 -6.43
C GLY A 27 4.30 10.32 -5.62
N ASN A 28 4.35 10.70 -4.36
CA ASN A 28 3.32 10.46 -3.35
C ASN A 28 1.95 10.86 -3.94
N ARG A 29 1.19 9.87 -4.43
CA ARG A 29 -0.02 10.06 -5.24
C ARG A 29 -1.11 10.69 -4.38
N VAL A 30 -1.09 10.37 -3.08
CA VAL A 30 -2.05 10.86 -2.10
C VAL A 30 -1.41 12.00 -1.30
N THR A 31 -1.82 13.24 -1.59
CA THR A 31 -1.33 14.46 -0.93
C THR A 31 -2.23 14.98 0.19
N ASP A 32 -3.48 14.52 0.27
CA ASP A 32 -4.43 14.81 1.35
C ASP A 32 -5.14 13.50 1.74
N GLY A 33 -5.39 13.32 3.04
CA GLY A 33 -6.07 12.14 3.56
C GLY A 33 -5.62 11.78 4.97
N TRP A 34 -5.76 10.51 5.31
CA TRP A 34 -5.43 9.95 6.61
C TRP A 34 -4.25 8.99 6.51
N ARG A 35 -3.42 8.97 7.56
CA ARG A 35 -2.28 8.06 7.67
C ARG A 35 -2.51 7.03 8.77
N PHE A 36 -2.38 5.76 8.41
CA PHE A 36 -2.52 4.62 9.32
C PHE A 36 -1.66 3.46 8.87
N SER A 37 -1.69 2.34 9.60
CA SER A 37 -0.99 1.13 9.21
C SER A 37 -1.88 -0.09 9.42
N LEU A 38 -1.75 -1.06 8.52
CA LEU A 38 -2.35 -2.38 8.63
C LEU A 38 -1.25 -3.40 8.89
N LYS A 39 -1.54 -4.39 9.73
CA LYS A 39 -0.73 -5.59 9.86
C LYS A 39 -1.59 -6.83 9.70
N GLY A 40 -1.04 -7.86 9.06
CA GLY A 40 -1.77 -9.08 8.76
C GLY A 40 -0.85 -10.22 8.34
N SER A 41 -1.42 -11.22 7.67
CA SER A 41 -0.68 -12.40 7.22
C SER A 41 0.31 -12.04 6.08
N PRO A 42 1.61 -12.40 6.20
CA PRO A 42 2.61 -12.25 5.12
C PRO A 42 2.20 -12.88 3.79
N ARG A 43 1.44 -13.97 3.85
CA ARG A 43 1.02 -14.75 2.69
C ARG A 43 0.25 -13.91 1.66
N PHE A 44 -0.49 -12.92 2.13
CA PHE A 44 -1.42 -12.15 1.31
C PHE A 44 -0.88 -10.76 0.96
N TYR A 45 0.43 -10.52 1.16
CA TYR A 45 1.04 -9.22 0.97
C TYR A 45 0.67 -8.53 -0.36
N ASP A 46 0.91 -9.24 -1.47
CA ASP A 46 0.70 -8.70 -2.81
C ASP A 46 -0.77 -8.48 -3.15
N ASP A 47 -1.66 -9.36 -2.68
CA ASP A 47 -3.10 -9.22 -2.88
C ASP A 47 -3.64 -7.98 -2.18
N ILE A 48 -3.25 -7.77 -0.91
CA ILE A 48 -3.69 -6.59 -0.16
C ILE A 48 -3.11 -5.32 -0.73
N LEU A 49 -1.84 -5.33 -1.12
CA LEU A 49 -1.20 -4.20 -1.80
C LEU A 49 -2.00 -3.82 -3.04
N ARG A 50 -2.30 -4.81 -3.90
CA ARG A 50 -3.09 -4.60 -5.12
C ARG A 50 -4.50 -4.10 -4.84
N ILE A 51 -5.17 -4.59 -3.79
CA ILE A 51 -6.52 -4.14 -3.43
C ILE A 51 -6.49 -2.69 -2.97
N ILE A 52 -5.57 -2.31 -2.09
CA ILE A 52 -5.43 -0.93 -1.62
C ILE A 52 -5.12 0.01 -2.78
N GLU A 53 -4.14 -0.34 -3.62
CA GLU A 53 -3.69 0.50 -4.73
C GLU A 53 -4.60 0.45 -5.97
N SER A 54 -5.65 -0.39 -5.95
CA SER A 54 -6.71 -0.35 -6.97
C SER A 54 -7.53 0.93 -6.91
N ASP A 55 -7.54 1.61 -5.76
CA ASP A 55 -8.16 2.91 -5.56
C ASP A 55 -7.11 4.02 -5.76
N PRO A 56 -7.27 4.92 -6.75
CA PRO A 56 -6.28 5.96 -7.03
C PRO A 56 -6.11 6.98 -5.88
N GLY A 57 -7.04 7.04 -4.94
CA GLY A 57 -6.92 7.91 -3.75
C GLY A 57 -6.43 7.19 -2.50
N ALA A 58 -5.88 5.97 -2.63
CA ALA A 58 -5.16 5.24 -1.60
C ALA A 58 -3.77 4.78 -2.09
N GLU A 59 -2.79 4.79 -1.20
CA GLU A 59 -1.40 4.47 -1.51
C GLU A 59 -0.71 3.78 -0.33
N VAL A 60 0.04 2.72 -0.62
CA VAL A 60 0.93 2.07 0.35
C VAL A 60 2.34 2.66 0.18
N TYR A 61 2.59 3.79 0.84
CA TYR A 61 3.88 4.50 0.72
C TYR A 61 5.06 3.77 1.41
N PHE A 62 4.76 2.75 2.22
CA PHE A 62 5.76 1.83 2.75
C PHE A 62 5.08 0.49 3.03
N GLY A 63 5.64 -0.59 2.50
CA GLY A 63 5.19 -1.94 2.79
C GLY A 63 6.37 -2.88 3.07
N GLU A 64 6.16 -3.83 3.96
CA GLU A 64 7.12 -4.87 4.29
C GLU A 64 6.37 -6.21 4.34
N ALA A 65 6.70 -7.11 3.39
CA ALA A 65 6.02 -8.39 3.26
C ALA A 65 6.27 -9.33 4.45
N LEU A 66 7.40 -9.18 5.13
CA LEU A 66 7.82 -10.06 6.20
C LEU A 66 8.56 -9.28 7.30
N THR A 67 7.81 -8.77 8.26
CA THR A 67 8.33 -8.21 9.51
C THR A 67 8.20 -9.24 10.63
N TYR A 68 9.18 -9.29 11.55
CA TYR A 68 9.08 -10.12 12.74
C TYR A 68 8.56 -9.31 13.93
N GLU A 69 7.38 -9.65 14.44
CA GLU A 69 6.79 -8.99 15.59
C GLU A 69 6.33 -10.01 16.64
N ARG A 70 6.84 -9.87 17.87
CA ARG A 70 6.41 -10.65 19.05
C ARG A 70 6.39 -12.18 18.84
N GLY A 71 7.31 -12.72 18.06
CA GLY A 71 7.36 -14.17 17.80
C GLY A 71 6.59 -14.62 16.56
N ALA A 72 5.98 -13.71 15.81
CA ALA A 72 5.21 -14.01 14.62
C ALA A 72 5.71 -13.20 13.41
N ALA A 73 5.64 -13.84 12.25
CA ALA A 73 5.82 -13.17 10.97
C ALA A 73 4.53 -12.41 10.60
N VAL A 74 4.63 -11.13 10.32
CA VAL A 74 3.51 -10.26 9.92
C VAL A 74 3.89 -9.44 8.69
N ALA A 75 2.92 -9.22 7.81
CA ALA A 75 3.05 -8.18 6.78
C ALA A 75 2.65 -6.83 7.39
N LEU A 76 3.30 -5.77 6.92
CA LEU A 76 3.03 -4.39 7.29
C LEU A 76 2.74 -3.57 6.03
N TRP A 77 1.62 -2.83 6.05
CA TRP A 77 1.30 -1.82 5.04
C TRP A 77 1.08 -0.49 5.75
N ARG A 78 1.88 0.53 5.42
CA ARG A 78 1.64 1.90 5.85
C ARG A 78 0.92 2.63 4.74
N VAL A 79 -0.27 3.10 5.06
CA VAL A 79 -1.24 3.58 4.07
C VAL A 79 -1.47 5.07 4.25
N ARG A 80 -1.58 5.77 3.11
CA ARG A 80 -2.17 7.10 3.00
C ARG A 80 -3.41 6.96 2.15
N ALA A 81 -4.55 7.41 2.65
CA ALA A 81 -5.79 7.29 1.91
C ALA A 81 -6.67 8.53 2.12
N GLY A 82 -7.11 9.15 1.03
CA GLY A 82 -8.17 10.16 1.03
C GLY A 82 -9.56 9.56 0.82
N VAL A 83 -9.62 8.33 0.32
CA VAL A 83 -10.82 7.55 0.02
C VAL A 83 -10.64 6.10 0.47
N PHE A 84 -11.75 5.41 0.68
CA PHE A 84 -11.77 4.07 1.28
C PHE A 84 -12.59 3.07 0.46
N ALA A 85 -12.75 3.31 -0.85
CA ALA A 85 -13.54 2.42 -1.71
C ALA A 85 -12.89 1.04 -1.87
N TRP A 86 -11.61 0.90 -1.51
CA TRP A 86 -10.88 -0.37 -1.42
C TRP A 86 -11.24 -1.23 -0.19
N LEU A 87 -11.88 -0.68 0.86
CA LEU A 87 -12.24 -1.45 2.05
C LEU A 87 -13.31 -2.53 1.76
N PRO A 88 -14.45 -2.26 1.11
CA PRO A 88 -15.41 -3.32 0.81
C PRO A 88 -14.81 -4.47 -0.04
N PRO A 89 -14.06 -4.20 -1.14
CA PRO A 89 -13.35 -5.25 -1.87
C PRO A 89 -12.37 -6.06 -1.02
N LEU A 90 -11.69 -5.44 -0.04
CA LEU A 90 -10.84 -6.16 0.91
C LEU A 90 -11.64 -7.16 1.73
N TYR A 91 -12.80 -6.77 2.26
CA TYR A 91 -13.65 -7.64 3.06
C TYR A 91 -14.26 -8.77 2.22
N ASP A 92 -14.70 -8.47 1.00
CA ASP A 92 -15.22 -9.48 0.06
C ASP A 92 -14.14 -10.52 -0.29
N TRP A 93 -12.96 -10.06 -0.67
CA TRP A 93 -11.81 -10.92 -0.95
C TRP A 93 -11.42 -11.76 0.27
N TRP A 94 -11.41 -11.16 1.47
CA TRP A 94 -11.05 -11.85 2.70
C TRP A 94 -12.02 -12.98 3.02
N ALA A 95 -13.33 -12.71 2.93
CA ALA A 95 -14.36 -13.73 3.12
C ALA A 95 -14.20 -14.90 2.12
N ASP A 96 -13.85 -14.61 0.86
CA ASP A 96 -13.56 -15.63 -0.13
C ASP A 96 -12.31 -16.46 0.20
N GLN A 97 -11.24 -15.82 0.67
CA GLN A 97 -10.03 -16.55 1.07
C GLN A 97 -10.28 -17.50 2.24
N GLU A 98 -11.03 -17.09 3.26
CA GLU A 98 -11.38 -17.96 4.39
C GLU A 98 -12.31 -19.12 4.00
N ARG A 99 -13.04 -18.98 2.88
CA ARG A 99 -13.87 -20.05 2.32
C ARG A 99 -13.02 -21.07 1.54
N ILE A 100 -11.99 -20.60 0.84
CA ILE A 100 -11.08 -21.45 0.05
C ILE A 100 -10.11 -22.18 0.97
N GLU A 101 -9.52 -21.47 1.93
CA GLU A 101 -8.55 -22.00 2.88
C GLU A 101 -9.15 -22.05 4.29
N PRO A 102 -9.14 -23.21 4.98
CA PRO A 102 -9.70 -23.35 6.32
C PRO A 102 -8.76 -22.76 7.40
N VAL A 103 -8.15 -21.61 7.13
CA VAL A 103 -7.26 -20.89 8.05
C VAL A 103 -7.86 -19.52 8.29
N ARG A 104 -8.16 -19.23 9.56
CA ARG A 104 -8.59 -17.89 9.96
C ARG A 104 -7.38 -16.96 10.03
N PHE A 105 -7.50 -15.79 9.43
CA PHE A 105 -6.48 -14.75 9.50
C PHE A 105 -7.14 -13.38 9.66
N THR A 106 -6.46 -12.40 10.25
CA THR A 106 -7.07 -11.09 10.47
C THR A 106 -6.12 -9.95 10.12
N PHE A 107 -6.69 -8.75 10.02
CA PHE A 107 -5.99 -7.50 9.82
C PHE A 107 -6.17 -6.61 11.03
N HIS A 108 -5.06 -6.09 11.53
CA HIS A 108 -5.04 -5.17 12.67
C HIS A 108 -4.70 -3.77 12.17
N LEU A 109 -5.52 -2.80 12.56
CA LEU A 109 -5.31 -1.38 12.30
C LEU A 109 -4.46 -0.76 13.41
N TYR A 110 -3.49 0.07 13.03
CA TYR A 110 -2.64 0.84 13.92
C TYR A 110 -2.68 2.33 13.52
N ILE A 111 -2.80 3.20 14.52
CA ILE A 111 -2.90 4.64 14.33
C ILE A 111 -1.68 5.33 14.98
N PRO A 112 -0.84 6.05 14.21
CA PRO A 112 0.26 6.82 14.78
C PRO A 112 -0.25 7.87 15.79
N PRO A 113 0.52 8.18 16.86
CA PRO A 113 1.87 7.69 17.16
C PRO A 113 1.93 6.34 17.90
N GLU A 114 0.80 5.81 18.38
CA GLU A 114 0.78 4.57 19.16
C GLU A 114 0.72 3.34 18.23
N LEU A 115 1.89 2.73 17.99
CA LEU A 115 2.05 1.58 17.09
C LEU A 115 2.34 0.26 17.81
N LYS A 116 2.40 0.27 19.15
CA LYS A 116 2.70 -0.93 19.96
C LYS A 116 1.50 -1.86 20.08
N TYR A 117 0.29 -1.29 20.04
CA TYR A 117 -0.99 -2.00 20.18
C TYR A 117 -1.89 -1.67 19.01
N ALA A 118 -2.66 -2.67 18.56
CA ALA A 118 -3.67 -2.46 17.54
C ALA A 118 -4.73 -1.51 18.09
N ALA A 119 -5.11 -0.52 17.29
CA ALA A 119 -6.24 0.34 17.58
C ALA A 119 -7.57 -0.38 17.36
N LEU A 120 -7.60 -1.31 16.40
CA LEU A 120 -8.80 -2.03 15.99
C LEU A 120 -8.43 -3.35 15.28
N ASP A 121 -9.18 -4.41 15.50
CA ASP A 121 -9.15 -5.64 14.69
C ASP A 121 -10.26 -5.54 13.63
N LEU A 122 -9.91 -5.56 12.34
CA LEU A 122 -10.88 -5.38 11.25
C LEU A 122 -11.97 -6.46 11.27
N ARG A 123 -11.71 -7.64 11.85
CA ARG A 123 -12.69 -8.74 11.93
C ARG A 123 -13.95 -8.36 12.71
N ASP A 124 -13.80 -7.50 13.70
CA ASP A 124 -14.87 -7.15 14.64
C ASP A 124 -15.71 -5.95 14.16
N HIS A 125 -15.42 -5.43 12.97
CA HIS A 125 -16.00 -4.21 12.44
C HIS A 125 -16.32 -4.31 10.96
N SER A 126 -17.35 -3.60 10.52
CA SER A 126 -17.67 -3.43 9.11
C SER A 126 -16.71 -2.44 8.43
N ALA A 127 -16.57 -2.53 7.11
CA ALA A 127 -15.79 -1.59 6.31
C ALA A 127 -16.14 -0.11 6.61
N ALA A 128 -17.43 0.20 6.76
CA ALA A 128 -17.90 1.55 7.06
C ALA A 128 -17.51 2.03 8.46
N GLU A 129 -17.53 1.14 9.46
CA GLU A 129 -17.09 1.46 10.82
C GLU A 129 -15.58 1.69 10.89
N VAL A 130 -14.81 0.88 10.16
CA VAL A 130 -13.35 1.06 10.04
C VAL A 130 -13.03 2.40 9.39
N GLU A 131 -13.69 2.73 8.27
CA GLU A 131 -13.54 4.02 7.62
C GLU A 131 -13.86 5.18 8.58
N ALA A 132 -15.01 5.12 9.26
CA ALA A 132 -15.42 6.14 10.21
C ALA A 132 -14.43 6.26 11.38
N PHE A 133 -13.88 5.14 11.85
CA PHE A 133 -12.85 5.11 12.90
C PHE A 133 -11.57 5.79 12.44
N ILE A 134 -11.06 5.47 11.25
CA ILE A 134 -9.86 6.07 10.67
C ILE A 134 -10.08 7.58 10.52
N LYS A 135 -11.19 8.01 9.93
CA LYS A 135 -11.49 9.43 9.70
C LYS A 135 -11.50 10.26 10.99
N ARG A 136 -11.95 9.64 12.09
CA ARG A 136 -12.05 10.28 13.41
C ARG A 136 -10.72 10.32 14.17
N THR A 137 -9.88 9.31 14.01
CA THR A 137 -8.74 9.08 14.93
C THR A 137 -7.38 9.23 14.26
N ALA A 138 -7.27 8.94 12.97
CA ALA A 138 -6.02 8.94 12.26
C ALA A 138 -5.52 10.38 12.03
N PRO A 139 -4.20 10.62 12.11
CA PRO A 139 -3.63 11.91 11.73
C PRO A 139 -3.88 12.18 10.25
N ARG A 140 -4.20 13.44 9.94
CA ARG A 140 -4.26 13.93 8.57
C ARG A 140 -2.85 14.23 8.05
N ILE A 141 -2.70 14.13 6.73
CA ILE A 141 -1.45 14.37 5.99
C ILE A 141 -1.46 15.80 5.45
#